data_AF-A0A2V9NEE9-F1
#
_entry.id   AF-A0A2V9NEE9-F1
#
_cell.length_a   1.000
_cell.length_b   1.000
_cell.length_c   1.000
_cell.angle_alpha   90.00
_cell.angle_beta   90.00
_cell.angle_gamma   90.00
#
_symmetry.space_group_name_H-M   'P 1'
#
loop_
_entity.id
_entity.type
_entity.pdbx_description
1 polymer ?
#
loop_
_entity_poly.entity_id
_entity_poly.type
_entity_poly.pdbx_seq_one_letter_code
_entity_poly.pdbx_strand_id
1 'polypeptide(L)' 'MGEDHGWPAEESLLVIGTTHDQAIALGTKHGQLAIVWVETGKAAQIVLC' A
#
# COMPACT_ATOMS: atom_id res chain seq x y z
N MET A 1 -12.48 -9.19 22.57
CA MET A 1 -13.06 -8.58 21.35
C MET A 1 -13.02 -7.09 21.59
N GLY A 2 -12.18 -6.37 20.85
CA GLY A 2 -11.97 -4.94 21.03
C GLY A 2 -12.92 -4.17 20.13
N GLU A 3 -13.97 -3.62 20.73
CA GLU A 3 -14.82 -2.61 20.10
C GLU A 3 -14.13 -1.25 20.29
N ASP A 4 -13.30 -0.86 19.32
CA ASP A 4 -12.87 0.53 19.15
C ASP A 4 -13.68 1.14 18.00
N HIS A 5 -14.81 1.76 18.34
CA HIS A 5 -15.65 2.53 17.42
C HIS A 5 -15.17 4.00 17.34
N GLY A 6 -13.90 4.27 17.65
CA GLY A 6 -13.37 5.61 17.86
C GLY A 6 -12.31 6.06 16.87
N TRP A 7 -11.80 5.17 16.01
CA TRP A 7 -10.85 5.56 14.98
C TRP A 7 -11.60 6.00 13.71
N PRO A 8 -11.57 7.29 13.29
CA PRO A 8 -11.71 7.53 11.87
C PRO A 8 -10.44 6.96 11.28
N ALA A 9 -10.50 5.79 10.65
CA ALA A 9 -9.41 5.38 9.78
C ALA A 9 -9.44 6.34 8.60
N GLU A 10 -8.93 7.56 8.81
CA GLU A 10 -8.61 8.43 7.69
C GLU A 10 -7.69 7.62 6.80
N GLU A 11 -8.20 7.29 5.61
CA GLU A 11 -7.49 6.55 4.57
C GLU A 11 -6.24 7.36 4.21
N SER A 12 -5.17 7.12 4.97
CA SER A 12 -3.89 7.77 4.78
C SER A 12 -3.21 7.07 3.61
N LEU A 13 -3.67 7.42 2.40
CA LEU A 13 -3.10 6.92 1.16
C LEU A 13 -1.79 7.67 0.88
N LEU A 14 -0.67 7.01 1.13
CA LEU A 14 0.64 7.50 0.73
C LEU A 14 0.92 7.07 -0.72
N VAL A 15 0.81 8.01 -1.65
CA VAL A 15 1.21 7.78 -3.05
C VAL A 15 2.67 8.18 -3.23
N ILE A 16 3.51 7.22 -3.61
CA ILE A 16 4.94 7.42 -3.83
C ILE A 16 5.22 7.29 -5.32
N GLY A 17 5.75 8.34 -5.95
CA GLY A 17 6.27 8.28 -7.31
C GLY A 17 7.56 7.47 -7.34
N THR A 18 7.47 6.19 -7.68
CA THR A 18 8.59 5.25 -7.67
C THR A 18 8.48 4.23 -8.80
N THR A 19 9.49 3.40 -8.99
CA THR A 19 9.42 2.24 -9.91
C THR A 19 8.81 1.04 -9.20
N HIS A 20 8.32 0.07 -9.97
CA HIS A 20 7.68 -1.14 -9.44
C HIS A 20 8.61 -1.91 -8.48
N ASP A 21 9.87 -2.16 -8.87
CA ASP A 21 10.86 -2.85 -8.03
C ASP A 21 11.17 -2.10 -6.72
N GLN A 22 11.25 -0.77 -6.79
CA GLN A 22 11.47 0.07 -5.61
C GLN A 22 10.27 0.03 -4.64
N ALA A 23 9.05 -0.04 -5.17
CA ALA A 23 7.84 -0.16 -4.35
C ALA A 23 7.79 -1.50 -3.60
N ILE A 24 8.11 -2.60 -4.28
CA ILE A 24 8.24 -3.94 -3.66
C ILE A 24 9.31 -3.89 -2.56
N ALA A 25 10.52 -3.44 -2.88
CA ALA A 25 11.63 -3.38 -1.92
C ALA A 25 11.29 -2.53 -0.69
N LEU A 26 10.55 -1.43 -0.87
CA LEU A 26 10.06 -0.61 0.24
C LEU A 26 9.03 -1.37 1.08
N GLY A 27 8.08 -2.06 0.46
CA GLY A 27 7.13 -2.93 1.14
C GLY A 27 7.81 -4.00 1.98
N THR A 28 8.75 -4.75 1.40
CA THR A 28 9.55 -5.77 2.11
C THR A 28 10.29 -5.16 3.30
N LYS A 29 10.95 -4.00 3.10
CA LYS A 29 11.70 -3.30 4.15
C LYS A 29 10.84 -2.95 5.36
N HIS A 30 9.57 -2.62 5.14
CA HIS A 30 8.63 -2.27 6.21
C HIS A 30 7.77 -3.44 6.68
N GLY A 31 8.05 -4.67 6.23
CA GLY A 31 7.31 -5.87 6.63
C GLY A 31 5.87 -5.93 6.09
N GLN A 32 5.60 -5.24 4.99
CA GLN A 32 4.31 -5.36 4.29
C GLN A 32 4.24 -6.70 3.55
N LEU A 33 3.05 -7.30 3.51
CA LEU A 33 2.80 -8.52 2.75
C LEU A 33 2.52 -8.23 1.27
N ALA A 34 1.92 -7.07 1.00
CA ALA A 34 1.57 -6.62 -0.34
C ALA A 34 1.45 -5.09 -0.40
N ILE A 35 1.48 -4.57 -1.62
CA ILE A 35 1.18 -3.17 -1.94
C ILE A 35 0.09 -3.09 -3.02
N VAL A 36 -0.59 -1.95 -3.09
CA VAL A 36 -1.44 -1.61 -4.24
C VAL A 36 -0.59 -0.79 -5.23
N TRP A 37 -0.31 -1.35 -6.40
CA TRP A 37 0.39 -0.67 -7.48
C TRP A 37 -0.60 -0.01 -8.44
N VAL A 38 -0.30 1.21 -8.84
CA VAL A 38 -1.09 1.97 -9.81
C VAL A 38 -0.17 2.55 -10.89
N GLU A 39 -0.64 2.51 -12.13
CA GLU A 39 0.03 3.11 -13.28
C GLU A 39 -1.03 3.81 -14.16
N THR A 40 -0.69 4.96 -14.72
CA THR A 40 -1.62 5.71 -15.57
C THR A 40 -2.13 4.86 -16.73
N GLY A 41 -3.46 4.78 -16.87
CA GLY A 41 -4.10 4.02 -17.94
C GLY A 41 -4.17 2.51 -17.70
N LYS A 42 -3.76 2.01 -16.53
CA LYS A 42 -3.88 0.61 -16.14
C LYS A 42 -4.77 0.46 -14.91
N ALA A 43 -5.38 -0.72 -14.76
CA ALA A 43 -6.09 -1.07 -13.54
C ALA A 43 -5.10 -1.19 -12.37
N ALA A 44 -5.55 -0.84 -11.16
CA ALA A 44 -4.80 -1.07 -9.94
C ALA A 44 -4.55 -2.57 -9.71
N GLN A 45 -3.41 -2.91 -9.13
CA GLN A 45 -2.99 -4.30 -8.92
C GLN A 45 -2.50 -4.50 -7.49
N ILE A 46 -2.76 -5.69 -6.94
CA ILE A 46 -2.11 -6.13 -5.70
C ILE A 46 -0.81 -6.83 -6.08
N VAL A 47 0.30 -6.38 -5.49
CA VAL A 47 1.64 -6.93 -5.75
C VAL A 47 2.22 -7.42 -4.42
N LEU A 48 2.74 -8.63 -4.41
CA LEU A 48 3.39 -9.21 -3.23
C LEU A 48 4.79 -8.61 -3.04
N CYS A 49 5.15 -8.35 -1.79
CA CYS A 49 6.43 -7.76 -1.40
C CYS A 49 7.48 -8.82 -1.03
#